data_AF-A0A401RVJ2-F1
#
_entry.id   AF-A0A401RVJ2-F1
#
_cell.length_a   1.000
_cell.length_b   1.000
_cell.length_c   1.000
_cell.angle_alpha   90.00
_cell.angle_beta   90.00
_cell.angle_gamma   90.00
#
_symmetry.space_group_name_H-M   'P 1'
#
loop_
_entity.id
_entity.type
_entity.pdbx_description
1 polymer ?
#
loop_
_entity_poly.entity_id
_entity_poly.type
_entity_poly.pdbx_seq_one_letter_code
_entity_poly.pdbx_strand_id
1 'polypeptide(L)'
;MLSSPAAKKQLGSRQNKRQGWFDDNGKLLQQLIDGKRKAFIALQNEQKLATKRKRYQECKATVQKSTRNPKKVWRKKAQEIQQLADANDTRGFFNATKTIFGPSTHGQAFLKCKDGSTILRSNADINAKSREHFEDLVNQTVLFDRNMINKFQNNPLRTP
;
A
#
# COMPACT_ATOMS: atom_id res chain seq x y z
N MET A 1 13.61 -12.93 -5.15
CA MET A 1 12.95 -13.90 -6.03
C MET A 1 13.12 -13.45 -7.47
N LEU A 2 13.76 -14.27 -8.30
CA LEU A 2 14.25 -13.92 -9.63
C LEU A 2 13.11 -13.94 -10.66
N SER A 3 12.87 -12.81 -11.33
CA SER A 3 11.85 -12.68 -12.38
C SER A 3 12.37 -13.27 -13.70
N SER A 4 11.64 -14.21 -14.29
CA SER A 4 12.00 -14.92 -15.53
C SER A 4 12.13 -14.00 -16.76
N PRO A 5 13.07 -14.27 -17.71
CA PRO A 5 13.31 -13.44 -18.90
C PRO A 5 12.11 -13.29 -19.84
N ALA A 6 11.22 -14.29 -19.90
CA ALA A 6 10.02 -14.27 -20.75
C ALA A 6 9.04 -13.15 -20.34
N ALA A 7 8.90 -12.89 -19.04
CA ALA A 7 8.01 -11.85 -18.52
C ALA A 7 8.48 -10.43 -18.88
N LYS A 8 9.80 -10.20 -18.98
CA LYS A 8 10.38 -8.90 -19.37
C LYS A 8 10.09 -8.52 -20.82
N LYS A 9 10.09 -9.52 -21.72
CA LYS A 9 9.93 -9.32 -23.17
C LYS A 9 8.49 -8.98 -23.57
N GLN A 10 7.49 -9.46 -22.84
CA GLN A 10 6.07 -9.16 -23.09
C GLN A 10 5.58 -7.86 -22.43
N LEU A 11 6.14 -7.46 -21.28
CA LEU A 11 5.58 -6.38 -20.47
C LEU A 11 6.24 -5.01 -20.69
N GLY A 12 7.43 -4.97 -21.30
CA GLY A 12 8.23 -3.75 -21.43
C GLY A 12 8.70 -3.20 -20.08
N SER A 13 9.96 -2.74 -19.98
CA SER A 13 10.42 -2.08 -18.76
C SER A 13 9.99 -0.61 -18.77
N ARG A 14 8.77 -0.32 -18.35
CA ARG A 14 8.39 1.07 -18.07
C ARG A 14 9.01 1.47 -16.74
N GLN A 15 10.12 2.23 -16.81
CA GLN A 15 10.66 2.96 -15.66
C GLN A 15 9.62 4.01 -15.26
N ASN A 16 8.69 3.61 -14.39
CA ASN A 16 7.70 4.51 -13.83
C ASN A 16 8.46 5.52 -12.96
N LYS A 17 8.63 6.76 -13.46
CA LYS A 17 8.98 7.91 -12.64
C LYS A 17 7.79 8.21 -11.72
N ARG A 18 7.62 7.39 -10.68
CA ARG A 18 6.68 7.72 -9.61
C ARG A 18 7.34 8.84 -8.82
N GLN A 19 6.83 10.05 -8.94
CA GLN A 19 7.00 11.03 -7.87
C GLN A 19 5.97 10.69 -6.81
N GLY A 20 6.33 9.75 -5.95
CA GLY A 20 5.59 9.58 -4.71
C GLY A 20 5.78 10.85 -3.87
N TRP A 21 4.76 11.26 -3.13
CA TRP A 21 4.89 12.35 -2.15
C TRP A 21 6.09 12.11 -1.20
N PHE A 22 6.46 10.85 -0.94
CA PHE A 22 7.65 10.49 -0.16
C PHE A 22 8.98 10.81 -0.85
N ASP A 23 9.07 10.67 -2.18
CA ASP A 23 10.30 10.86 -2.94
C ASP A 23 10.69 12.34 -3.04
N ASP A 24 9.69 13.21 -3.25
CA ASP A 24 9.91 14.66 -3.34
C ASP A 24 10.24 15.28 -1.96
N ASN A 25 9.62 14.77 -0.88
CA ASN A 25 9.88 15.27 0.47
C ASN A 25 11.17 14.70 1.08
N GLY A 26 11.61 13.51 0.66
CA GLY A 26 12.81 12.86 1.17
C GLY A 26 14.09 13.65 0.88
N LYS A 27 14.25 14.15 -0.35
CA LYS A 27 15.44 14.92 -0.76
C LYS A 27 15.58 16.23 0.03
N LEU A 28 14.48 16.97 0.18
CA LEU A 28 14.49 18.23 0.93
C LEU A 28 14.80 17.99 2.41
N LEU A 29 14.20 16.97 3.02
CA LEU A 29 14.48 16.60 4.42
C LEU A 29 15.94 16.20 4.62
N GLN A 30 16.51 15.43 3.69
CA GLN A 30 17.91 15.02 3.75
C GLN A 30 18.85 16.24 3.75
N GLN A 31 18.63 17.19 2.83
CA GLN A 31 19.40 18.43 2.78
C GLN A 31 19.33 19.23 4.09
N LEU A 32 18.14 19.31 4.72
CA LEU A 32 17.96 20.01 5.99
C LEU A 32 18.68 19.28 7.15
N ILE A 33 18.64 17.94 7.17
CA ILE A 33 19.34 17.12 8.16
C ILE A 33 20.86 17.29 8.01
N ASP A 34 21.37 17.27 6.79
CA ASP A 34 22.79 17.47 6.49
C ASP A 34 23.24 18.88 6.91
N GLY A 35 22.43 19.90 6.66
CA GLY A 35 22.67 21.27 7.13
C GLY A 35 22.74 21.38 8.65
N LYS A 36 21.81 20.71 9.36
CA LYS A 36 21.84 20.63 10.83
C LYS A 36 23.10 19.90 11.33
N ARG A 37 23.50 18.80 10.68
CA ARG A 37 24.71 18.03 11.04
C ARG A 37 25.97 18.88 10.89
N LYS A 38 26.10 19.62 9.78
CA LYS A 38 27.21 20.57 9.56
C LYS A 38 27.24 21.67 10.63
N ALA A 39 26.09 22.25 10.97
CA ALA A 39 26.00 23.25 12.03
C ALA A 39 26.38 22.70 13.42
N PHE A 40 26.06 21.43 13.69
CA PHE A 40 26.45 20.75 14.93
C PHE A 40 27.95 20.52 15.02
N ILE A 41 28.58 20.04 13.94
CA ILE A 41 30.05 19.85 13.89
C ILE A 41 30.76 21.19 14.09
N ALA A 42 30.30 22.25 13.43
CA ALA A 42 30.88 23.58 13.59
C ALA A 42 30.71 24.14 15.02
N LEU A 43 29.61 23.82 15.69
CA LEU A 43 29.40 24.18 17.10
C LEU A 43 30.33 23.37 18.02
N GLN A 44 30.58 22.10 17.72
CA GLN A 44 31.43 21.23 18.53
C GLN A 44 32.91 21.64 18.47
N ASN A 45 33.36 22.10 17.30
CA ASN A 45 34.73 22.59 17.11
C ASN A 45 34.99 23.94 17.82
N GLU A 46 33.97 24.79 17.93
CA GLU A 46 34.08 26.16 18.47
C GLU A 46 32.91 26.49 19.42
N GLN A 47 32.83 25.75 20.53
CA GLN A 47 31.69 25.73 21.46
C GLN A 47 31.28 27.11 22.03
N LYS A 48 32.21 28.07 22.10
CA LYS A 48 32.01 29.38 22.73
C LYS A 48 31.39 30.43 21.80
N LEU A 49 31.26 30.16 20.50
CA LEU A 49 30.80 31.17 19.56
C LEU A 49 29.26 31.21 19.47
N ALA A 50 28.66 32.29 20.01
CA ALA A 50 27.21 32.48 20.06
C ALA A 50 26.53 32.36 18.68
N THR A 51 27.22 32.75 17.61
CA THR A 51 26.70 32.65 16.22
C THR A 51 26.55 31.20 15.76
N LYS A 52 27.47 30.30 16.09
CA LYS A 52 27.37 28.86 15.76
C LYS A 52 26.22 28.22 16.51
N ARG A 53 26.02 28.60 17.78
CA ARG A 53 24.89 28.13 18.60
C ARG A 53 23.56 28.56 18.01
N LYS A 54 23.44 29.84 17.62
CA LYS A 54 22.25 30.38 16.94
C LYS A 54 21.98 29.63 15.63
N ARG A 55 23.00 29.44 14.80
CA ARG A 55 22.91 28.71 13.53
C ARG A 55 22.41 27.28 13.71
N TYR A 56 22.93 26.56 14.70
CA TYR A 56 22.47 25.21 15.02
C TYR A 56 21.00 25.19 15.45
N GLN A 57 20.56 26.13 16.29
CA GLN A 57 19.16 26.21 16.72
C GLN A 57 18.21 26.50 15.56
N GLU A 58 18.58 27.40 14.64
CA GLU A 58 17.81 27.68 13.43
C GLU A 58 17.68 26.45 12.52
N CYS A 59 18.78 25.73 12.28
CA CYS A 59 18.75 24.48 11.50
C CYS A 59 17.88 23.43 12.19
N LYS A 60 17.98 23.29 13.52
CA LYS A 60 17.14 22.38 14.30
C LYS A 60 15.66 22.72 14.20
N ALA A 61 15.30 23.99 14.35
CA ALA A 61 13.91 24.46 14.24
C ALA A 61 13.33 24.23 12.85
N THR A 62 14.13 24.49 11.80
CA THR A 62 13.73 24.24 10.40
C THR A 62 13.45 22.77 10.13
N VAL A 63 14.34 21.87 10.58
CA VAL A 63 14.12 20.41 10.48
C VAL A 63 12.82 20.02 11.20
N GLN A 64 12.64 20.45 12.45
CA GLN A 64 11.45 20.13 13.23
C GLN A 64 10.15 20.61 12.56
N LYS A 65 10.14 21.85 12.04
CA LYS A 65 8.98 22.41 11.32
C LYS A 65 8.69 21.61 10.05
N SER A 66 9.72 21.32 9.27
CA SER A 66 9.63 20.54 8.03
C SER A 66 9.14 19.11 8.28
N THR A 67 9.45 18.49 9.42
CA THR A 67 8.90 17.16 9.77
C THR A 67 7.49 17.23 10.36
N ARG A 68 7.13 18.31 11.07
CA ARG A 68 5.82 18.45 11.74
C ARG A 68 4.68 18.71 10.75
N ASN A 69 4.93 19.49 9.70
CA ASN A 69 3.90 19.82 8.70
C ASN A 69 3.37 18.58 7.95
N PRO A 70 4.23 17.73 7.36
CA PRO A 70 3.86 16.44 6.81
C PRO A 70 3.06 15.57 7.76
N LYS A 71 3.51 15.42 9.02
CA LYS A 71 2.79 14.62 10.03
C LYS A 71 1.37 15.11 10.26
N LYS A 72 1.13 16.42 10.25
CA LYS A 72 -0.22 16.99 10.36
C LYS A 72 -1.07 16.66 9.14
N VAL A 73 -0.51 16.81 7.94
CA VAL A 73 -1.21 16.45 6.69
C VAL A 73 -1.61 14.98 6.70
N TRP A 74 -0.72 14.08 7.12
CA TRP A 74 -1.02 12.64 7.21
C TRP A 74 -2.07 12.29 8.26
N ARG A 75 -2.07 12.95 9.43
CA ARG A 75 -3.14 12.77 10.42
C ARG A 75 -4.50 13.17 9.85
N LYS A 76 -4.57 14.30 9.14
CA LYS A 76 -5.81 14.75 8.50
C LYS A 76 -6.29 13.76 7.45
N LYS A 77 -5.40 13.27 6.57
CA LYS A 77 -5.74 12.24 5.57
C LYS A 77 -6.18 10.93 6.19
N ALA A 78 -5.53 10.49 7.27
CA ALA A 78 -5.92 9.27 7.98
C ALA A 78 -7.30 9.42 8.62
N GLN A 79 -7.58 10.58 9.23
CA GLN A 79 -8.90 10.87 9.81
C GLN A 79 -10.00 10.89 8.74
N GLU A 80 -9.76 11.49 7.59
CA GLU A 80 -10.69 11.47 6.44
C GLU A 80 -11.00 10.05 5.98
N ILE A 81 -9.97 9.21 5.81
CA ILE A 81 -10.14 7.80 5.42
C ILE A 81 -10.92 7.01 6.48
N GLN A 82 -10.64 7.24 7.76
CA GLN A 82 -11.35 6.58 8.84
C GLN A 82 -12.83 7.00 8.86
N GLN A 83 -13.13 8.29 8.71
CA GLN A 83 -14.52 8.77 8.65
C GLN A 83 -15.29 8.17 7.48
N LEU A 84 -14.65 8.00 6.32
CA LEU A 84 -15.26 7.34 5.16
C LEU A 84 -15.53 5.86 5.43
N ALA A 85 -14.62 5.18 6.13
CA ALA A 85 -14.82 3.79 6.55
C ALA A 85 -15.96 3.67 7.57
N ASP A 86 -16.00 4.55 8.57
CA ASP A 86 -17.03 4.57 9.63
C ASP A 86 -18.42 4.88 9.05
N ALA A 87 -18.49 5.69 7.98
CA ALA A 87 -19.71 6.00 7.24
C ALA A 87 -20.10 4.91 6.20
N ASN A 88 -19.33 3.83 6.09
CA ASN A 88 -19.49 2.78 5.09
C ASN A 88 -19.49 3.31 3.63
N ASP A 89 -18.81 4.44 3.37
CA ASP A 89 -18.64 5.01 2.03
C ASP A 89 -17.43 4.36 1.33
N THR A 90 -17.67 3.18 0.78
CA THR A 90 -16.66 2.40 0.05
C THR A 90 -16.07 3.16 -1.14
N ARG A 91 -16.87 4.00 -1.82
CA ARG A 91 -16.40 4.76 -3.00
C ARG A 91 -15.49 5.91 -2.58
N GLY A 92 -15.89 6.66 -1.55
CA GLY A 92 -15.07 7.72 -0.96
C GLY A 92 -13.76 7.16 -0.40
N PHE A 93 -13.83 6.07 0.38
CA PHE A 93 -12.66 5.39 0.94
C PHE A 93 -11.66 4.99 -0.14
N PHE A 94 -12.14 4.37 -1.23
CA PHE A 94 -11.31 3.96 -2.37
C PHE A 94 -10.66 5.14 -3.08
N ASN A 95 -11.40 6.24 -3.29
CA ASN A 95 -10.86 7.44 -3.92
C ASN A 95 -9.78 8.12 -3.06
N ALA A 96 -10.03 8.24 -1.75
CA ALA A 96 -9.09 8.82 -0.78
C ALA A 96 -7.78 8.01 -0.70
N THR A 97 -7.86 6.68 -0.64
CA THR A 97 -6.67 5.81 -0.66
C THR A 97 -5.93 5.86 -1.99
N LYS A 98 -6.64 5.86 -3.13
CA LYS A 98 -6.03 6.02 -4.46
C LYS A 98 -5.26 7.34 -4.62
N THR A 99 -5.69 8.39 -3.93
CA THR A 99 -5.00 9.69 -3.95
C THR A 99 -3.68 9.67 -3.18
N ILE A 100 -3.56 8.79 -2.18
CA ILE A 100 -2.35 8.63 -1.36
C ILE A 100 -1.29 7.78 -2.07
N PHE A 101 -1.71 6.64 -2.59
CA PHE A 101 -0.80 5.67 -3.20
C PHE A 101 -0.60 5.91 -4.70
N GLY A 102 -1.35 6.85 -5.27
CA GLY A 102 -1.46 7.06 -6.71
C GLY A 102 -2.42 6.05 -7.35
N PRO A 103 -2.67 6.18 -8.66
CA PRO A 103 -3.44 5.18 -9.38
C PRO A 103 -2.82 3.80 -9.17
N SER A 104 -3.59 2.88 -8.56
CA SER A 104 -3.17 1.49 -8.48
C SER A 104 -2.96 0.98 -9.90
N THR A 105 -1.73 0.58 -10.22
CA THR A 105 -1.37 -0.08 -11.48
C THR A 105 -1.87 -1.51 -11.46
N HIS A 106 -3.14 -1.73 -11.15
CA HIS A 106 -3.80 -2.92 -11.64
C HIS A 106 -4.25 -2.54 -13.04
N GLY A 107 -3.46 -2.95 -14.04
CA GLY A 107 -4.00 -3.07 -15.38
C GLY A 107 -5.32 -3.83 -15.22
N GLN A 108 -6.40 -3.22 -15.70
CA GLN A 108 -7.74 -3.80 -15.58
C GLN A 108 -7.64 -5.20 -16.20
N ALA A 109 -7.56 -6.23 -15.34
CA ALA A 109 -7.45 -7.59 -15.78
C ALA A 109 -8.82 -7.90 -16.37
N PHE A 110 -8.89 -7.87 -17.70
CA PHE A 110 -10.10 -8.22 -18.42
C PHE A 110 -10.49 -9.63 -18.02
N LEU A 111 -11.67 -9.78 -17.41
CA LEU A 111 -12.21 -11.09 -17.10
C LEU A 111 -12.41 -11.83 -18.42
N LYS A 112 -11.88 -13.03 -18.51
CA LYS A 112 -12.03 -13.89 -19.69
C LYS A 112 -13.14 -14.91 -19.43
N CYS A 113 -13.89 -15.26 -20.47
CA CYS A 113 -14.77 -16.41 -20.44
C CYS A 113 -13.99 -17.72 -20.20
N LYS A 114 -14.71 -18.79 -19.86
CA LYS A 114 -14.16 -20.13 -19.53
C LYS A 114 -13.32 -20.73 -20.65
N ASP A 115 -13.63 -20.36 -21.89
CA ASP A 115 -12.93 -20.70 -23.13
C ASP A 115 -11.62 -19.91 -23.34
N GLY A 116 -11.33 -18.91 -22.50
CA GLY A 116 -10.10 -18.11 -22.52
C GLY A 116 -9.97 -17.12 -23.68
N SER A 117 -10.94 -17.11 -24.60
CA SER A 117 -10.90 -16.38 -25.87
C SER A 117 -11.59 -15.02 -25.79
N THR A 118 -12.73 -14.96 -25.09
CA THR A 118 -13.59 -13.76 -25.06
C THR A 118 -13.31 -12.92 -23.82
N ILE A 119 -13.02 -11.63 -24.05
CA ILE A 119 -12.89 -10.62 -22.99
C ILE A 119 -14.28 -10.09 -22.64
N LEU A 120 -14.67 -10.23 -21.37
CA LEU A 120 -15.89 -9.66 -20.82
C LEU A 120 -15.74 -8.15 -20.64
N ARG A 121 -16.59 -7.38 -21.33
CA ARG A 121 -16.54 -5.91 -21.33
C ARG A 121 -17.74 -5.25 -20.65
N SER A 122 -18.89 -5.92 -20.58
CA SER A 122 -20.09 -5.37 -19.94
C SER A 122 -20.24 -5.87 -18.51
N ASN A 123 -20.82 -5.05 -17.64
CA ASN A 123 -21.17 -5.48 -16.27
C ASN A 123 -22.16 -6.64 -16.26
N ALA A 124 -23.04 -6.72 -17.27
CA ALA A 124 -23.99 -7.82 -17.40
C ALA A 124 -23.26 -9.16 -17.63
N ASP A 125 -22.29 -9.19 -18.55
CA ASP A 125 -21.53 -10.41 -18.84
C ASP A 125 -20.64 -10.82 -17.66
N ILE A 126 -20.05 -9.84 -16.97
CA ILE A 126 -19.24 -10.08 -15.76
C ILE A 126 -20.11 -10.71 -14.66
N ASN A 127 -21.28 -10.14 -14.40
CA ASN A 127 -22.20 -10.64 -13.38
C ASN A 127 -22.72 -12.03 -13.73
N ALA A 128 -23.08 -12.28 -14.99
CA ALA A 128 -23.51 -13.60 -15.46
C ALA A 128 -22.41 -14.65 -15.24
N LYS A 129 -21.15 -14.30 -15.53
CA LYS A 129 -20.03 -15.22 -15.31
C LYS A 129 -19.74 -15.46 -13.83
N SER A 130 -19.80 -14.42 -13.00
CA SER A 130 -19.67 -14.56 -11.55
C SER A 130 -20.77 -15.47 -10.99
N ARG A 131 -21.99 -15.38 -11.51
CA ARG A 131 -23.10 -16.26 -11.13
C ARG A 131 -22.83 -17.72 -11.52
N GLU A 132 -22.45 -17.99 -12.76
CA GLU A 132 -22.10 -19.35 -13.22
C GLU A 132 -20.97 -19.95 -12.38
N HIS A 133 -19.91 -19.18 -12.10
CA HIS A 133 -18.79 -19.65 -11.28
C HIS A 133 -19.21 -19.93 -9.83
N PHE A 134 -20.10 -19.09 -9.27
CA PHE A 134 -20.63 -19.30 -7.93
C PHE A 134 -21.54 -20.53 -7.85
N GLU A 135 -22.39 -20.75 -8.86
CA GLU A 135 -23.20 -21.96 -8.98
C GLU A 135 -22.33 -23.22 -9.12
N ASP A 136 -21.29 -23.18 -9.96
CA ASP A 136 -20.29 -24.25 -10.09
C ASP A 136 -19.56 -24.54 -8.77
N LEU A 137 -19.29 -23.52 -7.95
CA LEU A 137 -18.59 -23.65 -6.67
C LEU A 137 -19.49 -24.24 -5.58
N VAL A 138 -20.74 -23.79 -5.51
CA VAL A 138 -21.68 -24.18 -4.45
C VAL A 138 -22.29 -25.56 -4.74
N ASN A 139 -22.47 -25.91 -6.01
CA ASN A 139 -23.06 -27.19 -6.42
C ASN A 139 -22.03 -28.30 -6.65
N GLN A 140 -20.82 -28.16 -6.10
CA GLN A 140 -19.83 -29.24 -6.15
C GLN A 140 -20.33 -30.41 -5.28
N THR A 141 -20.66 -31.51 -5.92
CA THR A 141 -20.85 -32.79 -5.25
C THR A 141 -19.50 -33.24 -4.69
N VAL A 142 -19.22 -32.85 -3.46
CA VAL A 142 -18.14 -33.46 -2.69
C VAL A 142 -18.50 -34.94 -2.50
N LEU A 143 -17.63 -35.83 -2.96
CA LEU A 143 -17.66 -37.25 -2.58
C LEU A 143 -17.36 -37.31 -1.09
N PHE A 144 -18.39 -37.10 -0.29
CA PHE A 144 -18.31 -37.23 1.14
C PHE A 144 -18.22 -38.72 1.45
N ASP A 145 -17.00 -39.23 1.64
CA ASP A 145 -16.81 -40.57 2.16
C ASP A 145 -17.35 -40.60 3.59
N ARG A 146 -18.48 -41.28 3.77
CA ARG A 146 -19.17 -41.39 5.05
C ARG A 146 -18.27 -41.99 6.15
N ASN A 147 -17.21 -42.72 5.76
CA ASN A 147 -16.19 -43.25 6.66
C ASN A 147 -15.23 -42.19 7.23
N MET A 148 -15.16 -40.98 6.65
CA MET A 148 -14.32 -39.89 7.16
C MET A 148 -14.85 -39.31 8.48
N ILE A 149 -16.16 -39.38 8.75
CA ILE A 149 -16.75 -38.97 10.04
C ILE A 149 -16.22 -39.84 11.19
N ASN A 150 -16.12 -41.15 10.96
CA ASN A 150 -15.67 -42.10 11.97
C ASN A 150 -14.19 -41.89 12.38
N LYS A 151 -13.38 -41.24 11.52
CA LYS A 151 -11.99 -40.89 11.85
C LYS A 151 -11.89 -39.72 12.84
N PHE A 152 -12.89 -38.84 12.91
CA PHE A 152 -12.89 -37.71 13.85
C PHE A 152 -13.28 -38.12 15.28
N GLN A 153 -14.10 -39.17 15.43
CA GLN A 153 -14.55 -39.65 16.75
C GLN A 153 -13.47 -40.38 17.56
N ASN A 154 -12.39 -40.84 16.90
CA ASN A 154 -11.32 -41.60 17.55
C ASN A 154 -10.12 -40.74 18.00
N ASN A 155 -10.22 -39.41 17.94
CA ASN A 155 -9.18 -38.56 18.50
C ASN A 155 -9.49 -38.33 19.99
N PRO A 156 -8.67 -38.84 20.93
CA PRO A 156 -8.95 -38.66 22.34
C PRO A 156 -8.96 -37.17 22.66
N LEU A 157 -10.06 -36.69 23.25
CA LEU A 157 -10.13 -35.36 23.83
C LEU A 157 -9.00 -35.26 24.86
N ARG A 158 -8.07 -34.33 24.65
CA ARG A 158 -7.04 -34.00 25.63
C ARG A 158 -7.74 -33.45 26.87
N THR A 159 -7.94 -34.31 27.86
CA THR A 159 -8.41 -33.91 29.19
C THR A 159 -7.35 -33.03 29.87
N PRO A 160 -7.75 -32.06 30.70
CA PRO A 160 -6.86 -31.08 31.31
C PRO A 160 -5.80 -31.71 32.22
#